data_AF-A0A8T2YXR0-F1
#
_entry.id   AF-A0A8T2YXR0-F1
#
_cell.length_a   1.000
_cell.length_b   1.000
_cell.length_c   1.000
_cell.angle_alpha   90.00
_cell.angle_beta   90.00
_cell.angle_gamma   90.00
#
_symmetry.space_group_name_H-M   'P 1'
#
loop_
_entity.id
_entity.type
_entity.pdbx_description
1 polymer ?
#
loop_
_entity_poly.entity_id
_entity_poly.type
_entity_poly.pdbx_seq_one_letter_code
_entity_poly.pdbx_strand_id
1 'polypeptide(L)'
;MEIDSEDKTLEEELDDEDNNNNDNGDQLQNPKLRSDSDSDSDSEDESQQNQELKTLETELSSNPANYDSHAQYIKLLRKMGEIDKLKQAREAMNTVFPLSPDMWRDWAKDEASISGPEGFAGVEKIYDRGVFDYLSVSLWCDYLNYIQEHDPSVRECSLDGISKARNLFERALTAAGLHVAEGNKIWELYREFEQAVLHTIDENDIKAKELQVQRIRNIFHRQLSVPLVNLRSTLLAYKAWEVEQGIDLDAKSSEVDGISSHLASAYQKAMEAYNARAQHEEQISMQNISDTEKIQNFMNYLKFEKSVGDPARVQVLYERAMADFPISIDLWLDYTRYLDRTLKVGNVLRDVYSRATKNCPWIGELWVQYMLSLERGRAPEKEISSVFEKSLQCTFSTIEEYLNLFLTRVHGLRRRIECGGEVNGVLDYSLIRETFQHASDYLSPHLKNTDGLLRLYAYWARLEMNLGKDLVAARRVWESLLKISGSTLEAWQGFIAMETESGHISEARSIYKRCFSKRFPGTGSEDICHSWLRFEEEFGTLEAFDHAIQKVEQPYSSWGLLELEQRGG
;
A
#
# COMPACT_ATOMS: atom_id res chain seq x y z
N MET A 1 -65.30 -10.45 -56.03
CA MET A 1 -64.05 -11.23 -55.88
C MET A 1 -63.91 -11.46 -54.38
N GLU A 2 -64.72 -12.33 -53.76
CA GLU A 2 -64.89 -13.78 -54.06
C GLU A 2 -63.49 -14.43 -53.98
N ILE A 3 -63.15 -15.36 -53.08
CA ILE A 3 -63.82 -16.56 -52.52
C ILE A 3 -63.01 -16.91 -51.22
N ASP A 4 -63.62 -17.07 -50.04
CA ASP A 4 -64.30 -18.26 -49.49
C ASP A 4 -63.36 -19.44 -49.14
N SER A 5 -63.38 -19.88 -47.87
CA SER A 5 -63.78 -21.25 -47.49
C SER A 5 -63.63 -21.49 -45.99
N GLU A 6 -64.76 -21.47 -45.30
CA GLU A 6 -65.08 -22.25 -44.10
C GLU A 6 -64.93 -23.76 -44.39
N ASP A 7 -64.73 -24.63 -43.38
CA ASP A 7 -65.81 -25.48 -42.83
C ASP A 7 -65.33 -26.48 -41.75
N LYS A 8 -66.10 -26.54 -40.64
CA LYS A 8 -66.67 -27.71 -39.89
C LYS A 8 -65.80 -28.88 -39.41
N THR A 9 -66.06 -29.59 -38.29
CA THR A 9 -67.27 -30.00 -37.51
C THR A 9 -66.73 -30.65 -36.21
N LEU A 10 -67.19 -30.40 -34.96
CA LEU A 10 -68.42 -30.75 -34.21
C LEU A 10 -68.75 -32.24 -34.00
N GLU A 11 -69.28 -32.51 -32.78
CA GLU A 11 -69.91 -33.73 -32.16
C GLU A 11 -69.00 -34.57 -31.24
N GLU A 12 -69.16 -34.55 -29.90
CA GLU A 12 -70.17 -35.23 -29.02
C GLU A 12 -70.09 -36.77 -29.14
N GLU A 13 -69.91 -37.56 -28.07
CA GLU A 13 -70.94 -37.98 -27.11
C GLU A 13 -70.35 -38.60 -25.81
N LEU A 14 -71.13 -38.51 -24.74
CA LEU A 14 -71.04 -39.20 -23.45
C LEU A 14 -71.81 -40.53 -23.50
N ASP A 15 -71.53 -41.45 -22.55
CA ASP A 15 -72.37 -42.54 -21.99
C ASP A 15 -71.50 -43.78 -21.69
N ASP A 16 -71.78 -44.69 -20.76
CA ASP A 16 -72.30 -44.68 -19.40
C ASP A 16 -71.98 -46.09 -18.83
N GLU A 17 -71.74 -46.15 -17.52
CA GLU A 17 -71.87 -47.23 -16.52
C GLU A 17 -71.83 -48.77 -16.83
N ASP A 18 -71.16 -49.46 -15.88
CA ASP A 18 -71.51 -50.75 -15.24
C ASP A 18 -71.42 -52.08 -16.05
N ASN A 19 -71.01 -53.25 -15.52
CA ASN A 19 -71.07 -53.78 -14.15
C ASN A 19 -70.29 -55.12 -14.00
N ASN A 20 -69.90 -55.44 -12.75
CA ASN A 20 -69.77 -56.78 -12.11
C ASN A 20 -68.64 -57.77 -12.53
N ASN A 21 -67.99 -58.56 -11.64
CA ASN A 21 -68.37 -59.14 -10.35
C ASN A 21 -67.16 -59.72 -9.57
N ASN A 22 -67.17 -59.53 -8.24
CA ASN A 22 -66.81 -60.43 -7.12
C ASN A 22 -65.87 -61.64 -7.33
N ASP A 23 -64.86 -61.88 -6.48
CA ASP A 23 -64.96 -62.39 -5.09
C ASP A 23 -63.63 -63.02 -4.58
N ASN A 24 -63.49 -63.04 -3.26
CA ASN A 24 -62.68 -63.93 -2.40
C ASN A 24 -61.16 -63.76 -2.23
N GLY A 25 -60.77 -63.70 -0.96
CA GLY A 25 -59.41 -63.54 -0.45
C GLY A 25 -58.66 -64.84 -0.17
N ASP A 26 -57.40 -64.71 0.28
CA ASP A 26 -56.92 -65.32 1.52
C ASP A 26 -55.51 -64.83 1.87
N GLN A 27 -55.19 -64.84 3.15
CA GLN A 27 -53.87 -64.56 3.74
C GLN A 27 -52.86 -65.67 3.42
N LEU A 28 -51.56 -65.33 3.32
CA LEU A 28 -50.45 -66.08 3.93
C LEU A 28 -49.10 -65.33 3.85
N GLN A 29 -48.28 -65.55 4.88
CA GLN A 29 -47.14 -64.75 5.36
C GLN A 29 -45.76 -65.12 4.75
N ASN A 30 -44.94 -64.07 4.52
CA ASN A 30 -43.46 -63.91 4.71
C ASN A 30 -42.43 -64.81 3.96
N PRO A 31 -41.12 -64.44 3.91
CA PRO A 31 -40.43 -63.11 3.91
C PRO A 31 -39.22 -62.99 2.94
N LYS A 32 -38.74 -61.77 2.62
CA LYS A 32 -37.30 -61.33 2.71
C LYS A 32 -36.97 -60.04 1.91
N LEU A 33 -36.63 -59.01 2.68
CA LEU A 33 -35.43 -58.14 2.63
C LEU A 33 -34.91 -57.61 1.28
N ARG A 34 -34.89 -56.27 1.18
CA ARG A 34 -33.80 -55.36 0.73
C ARG A 34 -34.30 -53.93 1.02
N SER A 35 -33.99 -53.31 2.16
CA SER A 35 -32.77 -52.56 2.50
C SER A 35 -32.50 -51.41 1.55
N ASP A 36 -32.64 -50.20 2.11
CA ASP A 36 -32.40 -48.86 1.57
C ASP A 36 -30.98 -48.68 1.01
N SER A 37 -30.84 -47.83 -0.02
CA SER A 37 -29.57 -47.20 -0.42
C SER A 37 -29.85 -46.02 -1.36
N ASP A 38 -30.22 -44.88 -0.80
CA ASP A 38 -30.18 -43.57 -1.48
C ASP A 38 -29.32 -42.62 -0.61
N SER A 39 -27.99 -42.73 -0.70
CA SER A 39 -27.04 -41.86 0.01
C SER A 39 -25.63 -41.89 -0.63
N ASP A 40 -25.51 -41.78 -1.96
CA ASP A 40 -24.20 -41.77 -2.65
C ASP A 40 -23.91 -40.49 -3.45
N SER A 41 -24.82 -39.50 -3.50
CA SER A 41 -24.60 -38.30 -4.33
C SER A 41 -23.83 -37.17 -3.65
N ASP A 42 -23.92 -37.01 -2.33
CA ASP A 42 -23.23 -35.92 -1.61
C ASP A 42 -21.78 -36.26 -1.24
N SER A 43 -21.42 -37.55 -1.22
CA SER A 43 -20.09 -38.02 -0.79
C SER A 43 -19.00 -37.86 -1.85
N GLU A 44 -19.36 -37.94 -3.14
CA GLU A 44 -18.41 -37.76 -4.23
C GLU A 44 -17.95 -36.29 -4.34
N ASP A 45 -18.89 -35.34 -4.21
CA ASP A 45 -18.63 -33.90 -4.27
C ASP A 45 -17.73 -33.42 -3.10
N GLU A 46 -17.93 -33.93 -1.88
CA GLU A 46 -17.07 -33.63 -0.74
C GLU A 46 -15.66 -34.23 -0.90
N SER A 47 -15.55 -35.42 -1.51
CA SER A 47 -14.27 -36.08 -1.74
C SER A 47 -13.40 -35.31 -2.76
N GLN A 48 -14.03 -34.76 -3.80
CA GLN A 48 -13.37 -33.96 -4.83
C GLN A 48 -12.92 -32.60 -4.26
N GLN A 49 -13.76 -31.92 -3.50
CA GLN A 49 -13.41 -30.64 -2.85
C GLN A 49 -12.25 -30.79 -1.85
N ASN A 50 -12.18 -31.92 -1.13
CA ASN A 50 -11.07 -32.23 -0.23
C ASN A 50 -9.74 -32.52 -0.97
N GLN A 51 -9.79 -33.08 -2.18
CA GLN A 51 -8.61 -33.25 -3.01
C GLN A 51 -8.10 -31.90 -3.54
N GLU A 52 -9.02 -31.05 -4.01
CA GLU A 52 -8.72 -29.69 -4.47
C GLU A 52 -8.12 -28.81 -3.36
N LEU A 53 -8.60 -28.95 -2.11
CA LEU A 53 -7.97 -28.29 -0.95
C LEU A 53 -6.50 -28.69 -0.78
N LYS A 54 -6.22 -30.00 -0.81
CA LYS A 54 -4.85 -30.50 -0.60
C LYS A 54 -3.91 -30.01 -1.70
N THR A 55 -4.38 -29.98 -2.95
CA THR A 55 -3.59 -29.42 -4.04
C THR A 55 -3.30 -27.94 -3.81
N LEU A 56 -4.30 -27.15 -3.42
CA LEU A 56 -4.11 -25.72 -3.11
C LEU A 56 -3.19 -25.50 -1.90
N GLU A 57 -3.25 -26.34 -0.86
CA GLU A 57 -2.31 -26.29 0.27
C GLU A 57 -0.86 -26.58 -0.17
N THR A 58 -0.66 -27.54 -1.07
CA THR A 58 0.67 -27.81 -1.63
C THR A 58 1.17 -26.68 -2.53
N GLU A 59 0.27 -26.03 -3.27
CA GLU A 59 0.62 -24.86 -4.08
C GLU A 59 0.97 -23.65 -3.21
N LEU A 60 0.19 -23.38 -2.16
CA LEU A 60 0.43 -22.25 -1.27
C LEU A 60 1.68 -22.46 -0.39
N SER A 61 2.01 -23.69 -0.04
CA SER A 61 3.26 -24.00 0.66
C SER A 61 4.50 -23.91 -0.24
N SER A 62 4.36 -24.15 -1.54
CA SER A 62 5.46 -23.99 -2.51
C SER A 62 5.60 -22.55 -3.04
N ASN A 63 4.49 -21.83 -3.21
CA ASN A 63 4.44 -20.45 -3.64
C ASN A 63 3.41 -19.63 -2.83
N PRO A 64 3.81 -19.10 -1.66
CA PRO A 64 2.94 -18.26 -0.82
C PRO A 64 2.48 -16.96 -1.49
N ALA A 65 3.14 -16.53 -2.58
CA ALA A 65 2.86 -15.31 -3.31
C ALA A 65 1.91 -15.52 -4.51
N ASN A 66 1.15 -16.62 -4.55
CA ASN A 66 0.11 -16.83 -5.56
C ASN A 66 -1.25 -16.32 -5.08
N TYR A 67 -1.69 -15.18 -5.61
CA TYR A 67 -2.96 -14.55 -5.26
C TYR A 67 -4.18 -15.44 -5.60
N ASP A 68 -4.20 -16.03 -6.81
CA ASP A 68 -5.34 -16.81 -7.29
C ASP A 68 -5.55 -18.09 -6.46
N SER A 69 -4.46 -18.77 -6.08
CA SER A 69 -4.53 -19.95 -5.22
C SER A 69 -5.09 -19.59 -3.83
N HIS A 70 -4.69 -18.45 -3.23
CA HIS A 70 -5.28 -17.99 -1.96
C HIS A 70 -6.79 -17.70 -2.10
N ALA A 71 -7.18 -16.99 -3.16
CA ALA A 71 -8.58 -16.64 -3.39
C ALA A 71 -9.46 -17.89 -3.60
N GLN A 72 -8.98 -18.86 -4.37
CA GLN A 72 -9.68 -20.14 -4.60
C GLN A 72 -9.75 -20.97 -3.32
N TYR A 73 -8.67 -21.04 -2.55
CA TYR A 73 -8.60 -21.77 -1.29
C TYR A 73 -9.61 -21.22 -0.26
N ILE A 74 -9.67 -19.90 -0.09
CA ILE A 74 -10.63 -19.22 0.78
C ILE A 74 -12.08 -19.49 0.32
N LYS A 75 -12.34 -19.43 -1.00
CA LYS A 75 -13.66 -19.69 -1.55
C LYS A 75 -14.13 -21.12 -1.29
N LEU A 76 -13.26 -22.11 -1.45
CA LEU A 76 -13.56 -23.51 -1.15
C LEU A 76 -13.79 -23.70 0.35
N LEU A 77 -12.89 -23.23 1.21
CA LEU A 77 -13.05 -23.35 2.67
C LEU A 77 -14.37 -22.74 3.17
N ARG A 78 -14.78 -21.59 2.62
CA ARG A 78 -16.08 -20.97 2.92
C ARG A 78 -17.25 -21.86 2.49
N LYS A 79 -17.16 -22.57 1.35
CA LYS A 79 -18.19 -23.50 0.85
C LYS A 79 -18.34 -24.73 1.75
N MET A 80 -17.22 -25.29 2.25
CA MET A 80 -17.22 -26.48 3.11
C MET A 80 -17.54 -26.18 4.59
N GLY A 81 -17.60 -24.90 5.00
CA GLY A 81 -17.88 -24.54 6.39
C GLY A 81 -16.71 -24.80 7.36
N GLU A 82 -15.48 -24.90 6.86
CA GLU A 82 -14.26 -25.12 7.64
C GLU A 82 -13.77 -23.80 8.28
N ILE A 83 -14.48 -23.36 9.32
CA ILE A 83 -14.34 -22.03 9.94
C ILE A 83 -12.91 -21.71 10.40
N ASP A 84 -12.27 -22.61 11.15
CA ASP A 84 -10.95 -22.34 11.75
C ASP A 84 -9.86 -22.23 10.68
N LYS A 85 -9.92 -23.09 9.66
CA LYS A 85 -9.02 -23.02 8.50
C LYS A 85 -9.28 -21.78 7.66
N LEU A 86 -10.54 -21.38 7.48
CA LEU A 86 -10.90 -20.16 6.76
C LEU A 86 -10.30 -18.91 7.42
N LYS A 87 -10.33 -18.82 8.76
CA LYS A 87 -9.70 -17.72 9.49
C LYS A 87 -8.19 -17.69 9.26
N GLN A 88 -7.52 -18.85 9.35
CA GLN A 88 -6.08 -18.95 9.11
C GLN A 88 -5.70 -18.60 7.67
N ALA A 89 -6.48 -19.05 6.69
CA ALA A 89 -6.28 -18.76 5.27
C ALA A 89 -6.40 -17.26 4.97
N ARG A 90 -7.40 -16.59 5.55
CA ARG A 90 -7.61 -15.15 5.40
C ARG A 90 -6.48 -14.33 6.02
N GLU A 91 -6.01 -14.71 7.21
CA GLU A 91 -4.84 -14.07 7.83
C GLU A 91 -3.57 -14.30 6.99
N ALA A 92 -3.32 -15.53 6.53
CA ALA A 92 -2.18 -15.84 5.67
C ALA A 92 -2.20 -14.98 4.40
N MET A 93 -3.35 -14.89 3.71
CA MET A 93 -3.48 -14.04 2.53
C MET A 93 -3.21 -12.57 2.85
N ASN A 94 -3.76 -12.04 3.95
CA ASN A 94 -3.57 -10.63 4.34
C ASN A 94 -2.12 -10.29 4.76
N THR A 95 -1.37 -11.27 5.25
CA THR A 95 0.06 -11.04 5.56
C THR A 95 0.88 -10.80 4.30
N VAL A 96 0.46 -11.35 3.15
CA VAL A 96 1.16 -11.24 1.88
C VAL A 96 0.57 -10.14 1.00
N PHE A 97 -0.77 -10.04 0.95
CA PHE A 97 -1.50 -9.15 0.06
C PHE A 97 -2.41 -8.18 0.83
N PRO A 98 -2.58 -6.95 0.34
CA PRO A 98 -3.66 -6.10 0.80
C PRO A 98 -5.00 -6.64 0.26
N LEU A 99 -6.02 -6.74 1.10
CA LEU A 99 -7.31 -7.28 0.70
C LEU A 99 -8.22 -6.17 0.16
N SER A 100 -9.01 -6.48 -0.88
CA SER A 100 -9.97 -5.53 -1.40
C SER A 100 -11.07 -5.21 -0.37
N PRO A 101 -11.75 -4.05 -0.48
CA PRO A 101 -12.85 -3.71 0.41
C PRO A 101 -13.94 -4.81 0.50
N ASP A 102 -14.26 -5.47 -0.61
CA ASP A 102 -15.27 -6.54 -0.61
C ASP A 102 -14.80 -7.80 0.12
N MET A 103 -13.53 -8.15 0.02
CA MET A 103 -12.96 -9.27 0.78
C MET A 103 -12.99 -9.00 2.29
N TRP A 104 -12.70 -7.76 2.70
CA TRP A 104 -12.82 -7.33 4.08
C TRP A 104 -14.26 -7.38 4.59
N ARG A 105 -15.22 -6.94 3.79
CA ARG A 105 -16.65 -7.01 4.12
C ARG A 105 -17.14 -8.45 4.27
N ASP A 106 -16.75 -9.32 3.36
CA ASP A 106 -17.08 -10.75 3.42
C ASP A 106 -16.50 -11.41 4.67
N TRP A 107 -15.25 -11.09 5.00
CA TRP A 107 -14.63 -11.59 6.22
C TRP A 107 -15.35 -11.10 7.48
N ALA A 108 -15.63 -9.79 7.57
CA ALA A 108 -16.31 -9.22 8.73
C ALA A 108 -17.71 -9.82 8.93
N LYS A 109 -18.48 -10.02 7.85
CA LYS A 109 -19.81 -10.62 7.90
C LYS A 109 -19.79 -12.08 8.34
N ASP A 110 -18.88 -12.87 7.77
CA ASP A 110 -18.72 -14.26 8.18
C ASP A 110 -18.34 -14.34 9.67
N GLU A 111 -17.36 -13.55 10.11
CA GLU A 111 -16.91 -13.54 11.51
C GLU A 111 -18.03 -13.10 12.48
N ALA A 112 -18.84 -12.12 12.08
CA ALA A 112 -20.00 -11.66 12.85
C ALA A 112 -21.13 -12.70 12.92
N SER A 113 -21.29 -13.53 11.89
CA SER A 113 -22.28 -14.62 11.89
C SER A 113 -21.85 -15.82 12.73
N ILE A 114 -20.54 -16.09 12.76
CA ILE A 114 -19.94 -17.23 13.47
C ILE A 114 -19.78 -16.92 14.95
N SER A 115 -19.33 -15.70 15.24
CA SER A 115 -18.98 -15.31 16.60
C SER A 115 -20.17 -14.61 17.23
N GLY A 116 -20.66 -15.15 18.35
CA GLY A 116 -21.67 -14.49 19.16
C GLY A 116 -21.17 -13.16 19.76
N PRO A 117 -21.83 -12.62 20.79
CA PRO A 117 -21.47 -11.33 21.41
C PRO A 117 -20.00 -11.23 21.86
N GLU A 118 -19.37 -12.35 22.21
CA GLU A 118 -17.97 -12.44 22.63
C GLU A 118 -16.97 -12.15 21.49
N GLY A 119 -17.39 -12.29 20.23
CA GLY A 119 -16.55 -12.05 19.05
C GLY A 119 -16.48 -10.59 18.59
N PHE A 120 -17.24 -9.69 19.22
CA PHE A 120 -17.35 -8.30 18.82
C PHE A 120 -15.99 -7.60 18.65
N ALA A 121 -15.09 -7.78 19.61
CA ALA A 121 -13.75 -7.18 19.57
C ALA A 121 -12.87 -7.74 18.43
N GLY A 122 -13.15 -8.96 17.96
CA GLY A 122 -12.50 -9.54 16.78
C GLY A 122 -12.98 -8.88 15.49
N VAL A 123 -14.30 -8.72 15.34
CA VAL A 123 -14.91 -8.10 14.16
C VAL A 123 -14.57 -6.60 14.07
N GLU A 124 -14.54 -5.87 15.19
CA GLU A 124 -14.11 -4.48 15.24
C GLU A 124 -12.68 -4.31 14.68
N LYS A 125 -11.76 -5.22 15.05
CA LYS A 125 -10.38 -5.22 14.52
C LYS A 125 -10.31 -5.54 13.03
N ILE A 126 -11.21 -6.37 12.51
CA ILE A 126 -11.29 -6.67 11.06
C ILE A 126 -11.70 -5.40 10.31
N TYR A 127 -12.72 -4.69 10.79
CA TYR A 127 -13.13 -3.42 10.19
C TYR A 127 -12.04 -2.36 10.28
N ASP A 128 -11.39 -2.17 11.43
CA ASP A 128 -10.29 -1.22 11.59
C ASP A 128 -9.13 -1.48 10.62
N ARG A 129 -8.80 -2.76 10.37
CA ARG A 129 -7.78 -3.14 9.37
C ARG A 129 -8.26 -2.86 7.94
N GLY A 130 -9.52 -3.17 7.63
CA GLY A 130 -10.07 -2.96 6.31
C GLY A 130 -10.13 -1.47 5.91
N VAL A 131 -10.60 -0.60 6.81
CA VAL A 131 -10.67 0.84 6.56
C VAL A 131 -9.29 1.52 6.54
N PHE A 132 -8.27 0.85 7.09
CA PHE A 132 -6.88 1.27 6.98
C PHE A 132 -6.28 0.94 5.60
N ASP A 133 -6.56 -0.25 5.06
CA ASP A 133 -5.99 -0.70 3.78
C ASP A 133 -6.46 0.17 2.61
N TYR A 134 -7.77 0.45 2.52
CA TYR A 134 -8.34 1.26 1.44
C TYR A 134 -9.52 2.12 1.90
N LEU A 135 -9.68 3.27 1.22
CA LEU A 135 -10.86 4.10 1.38
C LEU A 135 -12.06 3.46 0.67
N SER A 136 -13.01 2.95 1.44
CA SER A 136 -14.28 2.44 0.93
C SER A 136 -15.44 2.94 1.78
N VAL A 137 -16.36 3.67 1.16
CA VAL A 137 -17.55 4.20 1.85
C VAL A 137 -18.47 3.07 2.29
N SER A 138 -18.65 2.03 1.47
CA SER A 138 -19.48 0.88 1.82
C SER A 138 -18.93 0.13 3.03
N LEU A 139 -17.61 -0.04 3.14
CA LEU A 139 -16.98 -0.66 4.30
C LEU A 139 -17.15 0.20 5.57
N TRP A 140 -17.02 1.53 5.46
CA TRP A 140 -17.30 2.44 6.57
C TRP A 140 -18.76 2.37 7.02
N CYS A 141 -19.72 2.34 6.08
CA CYS A 141 -21.13 2.18 6.40
C CYS A 141 -21.42 0.84 7.12
N ASP A 142 -20.88 -0.27 6.62
CA ASP A 142 -21.02 -1.59 7.24
C ASP A 142 -20.41 -1.59 8.66
N TYR A 143 -19.26 -0.94 8.86
CA TYR A 143 -18.62 -0.81 10.17
C TYR A 143 -19.46 0.01 11.15
N LEU A 144 -19.96 1.17 10.72
CA LEU A 144 -20.79 2.05 11.54
C LEU A 144 -22.08 1.36 11.99
N ASN A 145 -22.76 0.68 11.05
CA ASN A 145 -23.97 -0.09 11.35
C ASN A 145 -23.68 -1.25 12.30
N TYR A 146 -22.56 -1.97 12.09
CA TYR A 146 -22.17 -3.07 12.97
C TYR A 146 -21.97 -2.60 14.42
N ILE A 147 -21.28 -1.48 14.64
CA ILE A 147 -21.07 -0.93 15.98
C ILE A 147 -22.40 -0.49 16.61
N GLN A 148 -23.31 0.11 15.84
CA GLN A 148 -24.64 0.47 16.34
C GLN A 148 -25.49 -0.75 16.73
N GLU A 149 -25.40 -1.85 15.98
CA GLU A 149 -26.22 -3.05 16.19
C GLU A 149 -25.67 -3.99 17.27
N HIS A 150 -24.35 -4.03 17.45
CA HIS A 150 -23.69 -5.05 18.28
C HIS A 150 -23.00 -4.51 19.53
N ASP A 151 -22.66 -3.22 19.61
CA ASP A 151 -22.08 -2.64 20.83
C ASP A 151 -23.20 -2.35 21.87
N PRO A 152 -23.25 -3.05 23.01
CA PRO A 152 -24.31 -2.84 24.00
C PRO A 152 -24.37 -1.40 24.50
N SER A 153 -23.22 -0.76 24.67
CA SER A 153 -23.13 0.61 25.18
C SER A 153 -23.73 1.63 24.20
N VAL A 154 -23.63 1.36 22.90
CA VAL A 154 -24.18 2.21 21.83
C VAL A 154 -25.68 1.95 21.68
N ARG A 155 -26.11 0.68 21.70
CA ARG A 155 -27.54 0.31 21.63
C ARG A 155 -28.34 0.87 22.79
N GLU A 156 -27.79 0.81 23.99
CA GLU A 156 -28.41 1.35 25.20
C GLU A 156 -28.31 2.88 25.28
N CYS A 157 -27.72 3.54 24.28
CA CYS A 157 -27.50 4.99 24.25
C CYS A 157 -26.83 5.51 25.52
N SER A 158 -25.89 4.74 26.08
CA SER A 158 -25.09 5.18 27.22
C SER A 158 -24.21 6.37 26.82
N LEU A 159 -23.87 7.25 27.77
CA LEU A 159 -23.05 8.43 27.50
C LEU A 159 -21.67 8.07 26.90
N ASP A 160 -21.09 6.96 27.34
CA ASP A 160 -19.82 6.45 26.84
C ASP A 160 -19.96 5.85 25.43
N GLY A 161 -20.98 5.01 25.21
CA GLY A 161 -21.27 4.43 23.89
C GLY A 161 -21.59 5.48 22.83
N ILE A 162 -22.39 6.51 23.17
CA ILE A 162 -22.66 7.64 22.28
C ILE A 162 -21.35 8.37 21.93
N SER A 163 -20.46 8.58 22.90
CA SER A 163 -19.18 9.24 22.68
C SER A 163 -18.25 8.40 21.78
N LYS A 164 -18.23 7.08 21.98
CA LYS A 164 -17.50 6.13 21.12
C LYS A 164 -18.03 6.15 19.68
N ALA A 165 -19.34 6.05 19.49
CA ALA A 165 -19.97 6.08 18.17
C ALA A 165 -19.70 7.41 17.45
N ARG A 166 -19.81 8.55 18.15
CA ARG A 166 -19.48 9.88 17.60
C ARG A 166 -18.02 9.97 17.16
N ASN A 167 -17.09 9.46 17.96
CA ASN A 167 -15.67 9.45 17.56
C ASN A 167 -15.48 8.64 16.27
N LEU A 168 -16.16 7.50 16.15
CA LEU A 168 -16.10 6.66 14.96
C LEU A 168 -16.70 7.35 13.73
N PHE A 169 -17.83 8.04 13.87
CA PHE A 169 -18.39 8.86 12.78
C PHE A 169 -17.45 9.98 12.35
N GLU A 170 -16.80 10.68 13.28
CA GLU A 170 -15.82 11.72 12.94
C GLU A 170 -14.57 11.14 12.26
N ARG A 171 -14.13 9.93 12.64
CA ARG A 171 -13.07 9.19 11.91
C ARG A 171 -13.52 8.88 10.47
N ALA A 172 -14.73 8.37 10.29
CA ALA A 172 -15.29 8.07 8.97
C ALA A 172 -15.42 9.33 8.11
N LEU A 173 -15.87 10.46 8.69
CA LEU A 173 -15.94 11.74 8.00
C LEU A 173 -14.58 12.31 7.64
N THR A 174 -13.56 12.11 8.48
CA THR A 174 -12.19 12.54 8.18
C THR A 174 -11.62 11.74 7.00
N ALA A 175 -11.92 10.45 6.91
CA ALA A 175 -11.45 9.59 5.82
C ALA A 175 -12.23 9.80 4.51
N ALA A 176 -13.57 9.83 4.58
CA ALA A 176 -14.46 9.70 3.42
C ALA A 176 -15.48 10.85 3.28
N GLY A 177 -15.57 11.78 4.23
CA GLY A 177 -16.60 12.82 4.25
C GLY A 177 -16.52 13.83 3.10
N LEU A 178 -15.35 13.95 2.44
CA LEU A 178 -15.15 14.78 1.24
C LEU A 178 -15.31 14.01 -0.07
N HIS A 179 -15.66 12.72 -0.02
CA HIS A 179 -15.88 11.91 -1.22
C HIS A 179 -17.13 12.42 -1.95
N VAL A 180 -16.93 13.04 -3.12
CA VAL A 180 -18.01 13.79 -3.83
C VAL A 180 -19.22 12.92 -4.16
N ALA A 181 -18.99 11.70 -4.66
CA ALA A 181 -20.07 10.81 -5.10
C ALA A 181 -20.75 10.00 -3.99
N GLU A 182 -20.02 9.57 -2.96
CA GLU A 182 -20.52 8.62 -1.96
C GLU A 182 -20.45 9.11 -0.51
N GLY A 183 -19.70 10.18 -0.22
CA GLY A 183 -19.50 10.67 1.15
C GLY A 183 -20.79 11.06 1.84
N ASN A 184 -21.84 11.38 1.07
CA ASN A 184 -23.17 11.66 1.57
C ASN A 184 -23.78 10.52 2.40
N LYS A 185 -23.46 9.26 2.07
CA LYS A 185 -23.96 8.08 2.78
C LYS A 185 -23.54 8.10 4.26
N ILE A 186 -22.29 8.48 4.53
CA ILE A 186 -21.75 8.58 5.91
C ILE A 186 -22.38 9.75 6.65
N TRP A 187 -22.55 10.89 5.97
CA TRP A 187 -23.24 12.03 6.57
C TRP A 187 -24.69 11.70 6.93
N GLU A 188 -25.40 10.97 6.06
CA GLU A 188 -26.78 10.51 6.28
C GLU A 188 -26.86 9.59 7.51
N LEU A 189 -26.04 8.55 7.57
CA LEU A 189 -25.97 7.65 8.73
C LEU A 189 -25.65 8.39 10.04
N TYR A 190 -24.76 9.39 10.00
CA TYR A 190 -24.45 10.18 11.19
C TYR A 190 -25.64 11.04 11.65
N ARG A 191 -26.41 11.61 10.70
CA ARG A 191 -27.61 12.36 11.04
C ARG A 191 -28.69 11.46 11.62
N GLU A 192 -28.92 10.29 11.02
CA GLU A 192 -29.87 9.29 11.50
C GLU A 192 -29.52 8.83 12.93
N PHE A 193 -28.23 8.59 13.19
CA PHE A 193 -27.75 8.27 14.54
C PHE A 193 -28.06 9.37 15.55
N GLU A 194 -27.72 10.63 15.24
CA GLU A 194 -27.94 11.73 16.18
C GLU A 194 -29.44 12.05 16.37
N GLN A 195 -30.27 11.82 15.34
CA GLN A 195 -31.74 11.88 15.45
C GLN A 195 -32.28 10.76 16.34
N ALA A 196 -31.79 9.52 16.20
CA ALA A 196 -32.15 8.42 17.09
C ALA A 196 -31.79 8.72 18.55
N VAL A 197 -30.61 9.31 18.79
CA VAL A 197 -30.20 9.78 20.14
C VAL A 197 -31.12 10.89 20.66
N LEU A 198 -31.62 11.79 19.81
CA LEU A 198 -32.59 12.81 20.24
C LEU A 198 -33.89 12.19 20.76
N HIS A 199 -34.35 11.10 20.15
CA HIS A 199 -35.57 10.40 20.56
C HIS A 199 -35.42 9.63 21.88
N THR A 200 -34.20 9.30 22.31
CA THR A 200 -33.97 8.59 23.58
C THR A 200 -33.82 9.51 24.79
N ILE A 201 -33.65 10.83 24.58
CA ILE A 201 -33.54 11.82 25.66
C ILE A 201 -34.91 12.06 26.32
N ASP A 202 -34.93 12.05 27.66
CA ASP A 202 -36.12 12.34 28.48
C ASP A 202 -36.81 13.64 28.05
N GLU A 203 -38.14 13.57 27.87
CA GLU A 203 -38.97 14.73 27.50
C GLU A 203 -38.86 15.91 28.47
N ASN A 204 -38.54 15.63 29.74
CA ASN A 204 -38.40 16.64 30.76
C ASN A 204 -37.02 17.35 30.73
N ASP A 205 -36.00 16.77 30.08
CA ASP A 205 -34.69 17.38 29.94
C ASP A 205 -34.59 18.26 28.69
N ILE A 206 -35.23 19.43 28.79
CA ILE A 206 -35.28 20.44 27.71
C ILE A 206 -33.85 20.87 27.30
N LYS A 207 -32.92 20.97 28.25
CA LYS A 207 -31.54 21.40 27.98
C LYS A 207 -30.77 20.37 27.16
N ALA A 208 -30.87 19.09 27.51
CA ALA A 208 -30.22 18.03 26.75
C ALA A 208 -30.79 17.93 25.33
N LYS A 209 -32.12 18.07 25.18
CA LYS A 209 -32.75 18.12 23.85
C LYS A 209 -32.26 19.30 23.01
N GLU A 210 -32.19 20.49 23.57
CA GLU A 210 -31.72 21.68 22.86
C GLU A 210 -30.26 21.53 22.39
N LEU A 211 -29.39 21.00 23.25
CA LEU A 211 -27.99 20.70 22.89
C LEU A 211 -27.89 19.67 21.75
N GLN A 212 -28.74 18.65 21.77
CA GLN A 212 -28.77 17.61 20.76
C GLN A 212 -29.33 18.12 19.43
N VAL A 213 -30.38 18.93 19.45
CA VAL A 213 -30.92 19.63 18.26
C VAL A 213 -29.85 20.54 17.65
N GLN A 214 -29.11 21.30 18.46
CA GLN A 214 -28.03 22.14 17.96
C GLN A 214 -26.89 21.32 17.34
N ARG A 215 -26.63 20.11 17.84
CA ARG A 215 -25.65 19.20 17.26
C ARG A 215 -26.08 18.70 15.88
N ILE A 216 -27.33 18.26 15.74
CA ILE A 216 -27.89 17.83 14.44
C ILE A 216 -27.84 19.00 13.44
N ARG A 217 -28.24 20.20 13.87
CA ARG A 217 -28.14 21.44 13.07
C ARG A 217 -26.71 21.70 12.60
N ASN A 218 -25.72 21.56 13.48
CA ASN A 218 -24.32 21.73 13.13
C ASN A 218 -23.84 20.69 12.10
N ILE A 219 -24.34 19.45 12.15
CA ILE A 219 -24.00 18.41 11.16
C ILE A 219 -24.57 18.78 9.79
N PHE A 220 -25.82 19.23 9.71
CA PHE A 220 -26.40 19.75 8.46
C PHE A 220 -25.58 20.92 7.91
N HIS A 221 -25.21 21.89 8.76
CA HIS A 221 -24.42 23.05 8.34
C HIS A 221 -23.05 22.64 7.79
N ARG A 222 -22.38 21.69 8.44
CA ARG A 222 -21.10 21.12 7.97
C ARG A 222 -21.28 20.44 6.62
N GLN A 223 -22.27 19.56 6.48
CA GLN A 223 -22.50 18.82 5.24
C GLN A 223 -22.86 19.74 4.07
N LEU A 224 -23.73 20.74 4.29
CA LEU A 224 -24.11 21.73 3.26
C LEU A 224 -22.94 22.61 2.81
N SER A 225 -21.85 22.62 3.56
CA SER A 225 -20.60 23.32 3.20
C SER A 225 -19.63 22.43 2.41
N VAL A 226 -19.94 21.16 2.18
CA VAL A 226 -19.10 20.20 1.45
C VAL A 226 -19.67 19.95 0.05
N PRO A 227 -18.87 19.99 -1.03
CA PRO A 227 -19.34 19.77 -2.40
C PRO A 227 -19.65 18.28 -2.66
N LEU A 228 -20.84 17.84 -2.27
CA LEU A 228 -21.36 16.48 -2.46
C LEU A 228 -22.44 16.43 -3.55
N VAL A 229 -22.63 15.27 -4.17
CA VAL A 229 -23.63 15.05 -5.23
C VAL A 229 -25.07 15.35 -4.79
N ASN A 230 -25.39 15.14 -3.51
CA ASN A 230 -26.73 15.26 -2.96
C ASN A 230 -26.97 16.60 -2.23
N LEU A 231 -26.19 17.64 -2.54
CA LEU A 231 -26.30 18.95 -1.87
C LEU A 231 -27.74 19.52 -1.89
N ARG A 232 -28.41 19.44 -3.05
CA ARG A 232 -29.78 19.94 -3.22
C ARG A 232 -30.79 19.19 -2.35
N SER A 233 -30.73 17.86 -2.32
CA SER A 233 -31.64 17.06 -1.49
C SER A 233 -31.34 17.23 0.00
N THR A 234 -30.07 17.42 0.36
CA THR A 234 -29.65 17.73 1.74
C THR A 234 -30.24 19.07 2.20
N LEU A 235 -30.29 20.09 1.33
CA LEU A 235 -30.89 21.39 1.66
C LEU A 235 -32.39 21.25 1.93
N LEU A 236 -33.11 20.48 1.11
CA LEU A 236 -34.53 20.22 1.31
C LEU A 236 -34.78 19.47 2.62
N ALA A 237 -33.97 18.45 2.90
CA ALA A 237 -34.04 17.69 4.16
C ALA A 237 -33.77 18.58 5.38
N TYR A 238 -32.79 19.50 5.28
CA TYR A 238 -32.49 20.46 6.34
C TYR A 238 -33.68 21.38 6.63
N LYS A 239 -34.29 21.97 5.58
CA LYS A 239 -35.45 22.84 5.75
C LYS A 239 -36.65 22.10 6.33
N ALA A 240 -36.93 20.89 5.84
CA ALA A 240 -37.99 20.05 6.40
C ALA A 240 -37.76 19.77 7.89
N TRP A 241 -36.52 19.45 8.27
CA TRP A 241 -36.16 19.21 9.66
C TRP A 241 -36.27 20.47 10.54
N GLU A 242 -35.88 21.66 10.07
CA GLU A 242 -36.05 22.91 10.84
C GLU A 242 -37.54 23.28 11.01
N VAL A 243 -38.41 22.95 10.03
CA VAL A 243 -39.87 23.08 10.18
C VAL A 243 -40.40 22.18 11.29
N GLU A 244 -39.90 20.95 11.41
CA GLU A 244 -40.23 20.06 12.53
C GLU A 244 -39.78 20.63 13.89
N GLN A 245 -38.70 21.42 13.91
CA GLN A 245 -38.25 22.14 15.11
C GLN A 245 -39.02 23.45 15.38
N GLY A 246 -40.02 23.79 14.57
CA GLY A 246 -40.88 24.96 14.75
C GLY A 246 -40.38 26.24 14.07
N ILE A 247 -39.41 26.16 13.16
CA ILE A 247 -38.96 27.29 12.35
C ILE A 247 -39.76 27.33 11.04
N ASP A 248 -40.45 28.45 10.77
CA ASP A 248 -41.22 28.61 9.53
C ASP A 248 -40.28 28.82 8.33
N LEU A 249 -40.09 27.75 7.55
CA LEU A 249 -39.30 27.73 6.32
C LEU A 249 -40.08 27.04 5.21
N ASP A 250 -39.90 27.49 3.97
CA ASP A 250 -40.44 26.78 2.81
C ASP A 250 -39.61 25.52 2.52
N ALA A 251 -40.04 24.40 3.10
CA ALA A 251 -39.43 23.08 2.96
C ALA A 251 -39.46 22.52 1.52
N LYS A 252 -40.28 23.08 0.62
CA LYS A 252 -40.38 22.62 -0.77
C LYS A 252 -39.51 23.42 -1.74
N SER A 253 -39.06 24.60 -1.35
CA SER A 253 -38.19 25.43 -2.18
C SER A 253 -36.73 24.99 -2.11
N SER A 254 -36.11 24.83 -3.28
CA SER A 254 -34.67 24.59 -3.44
C SER A 254 -33.82 25.86 -3.31
N GLU A 255 -34.44 27.03 -3.13
CA GLU A 255 -33.76 28.30 -2.96
C GLU A 255 -33.25 28.44 -1.51
N VAL A 256 -32.27 29.31 -1.27
CA VAL A 256 -31.67 29.49 0.07
C VAL A 256 -32.45 30.46 0.95
N ASP A 257 -33.63 30.88 0.51
CA ASP A 257 -34.49 31.83 1.20
C ASP A 257 -34.90 31.35 2.59
N GLY A 258 -34.88 32.27 3.56
CA GLY A 258 -35.18 32.00 4.97
C GLY A 258 -34.02 31.45 5.80
N ILE A 259 -32.93 31.01 5.17
CA ILE A 259 -31.76 30.47 5.86
C ILE A 259 -30.78 31.60 6.24
N SER A 260 -29.99 31.40 7.31
CA SER A 260 -28.90 32.31 7.69
C SER A 260 -27.97 32.63 6.51
N SER A 261 -27.62 33.90 6.33
CA SER A 261 -26.77 34.38 5.23
C SER A 261 -25.41 33.68 5.17
N HIS A 262 -24.85 33.30 6.32
CA HIS A 262 -23.60 32.55 6.39
C HIS A 262 -23.74 31.15 5.75
N LEU A 263 -24.82 30.42 6.09
CA LEU A 263 -25.07 29.09 5.55
C LEU A 263 -25.42 29.15 4.06
N ALA A 264 -26.20 30.16 3.64
CA ALA A 264 -26.49 30.37 2.23
C ALA A 264 -25.21 30.62 1.41
N SER A 265 -24.27 31.42 1.93
CA SER A 265 -22.98 31.65 1.29
C SER A 265 -22.12 30.38 1.23
N ALA A 266 -22.08 29.60 2.31
CA ALA A 266 -21.35 28.34 2.36
C ALA A 266 -21.91 27.30 1.37
N TYR A 267 -23.23 27.17 1.31
CA TYR A 267 -23.94 26.31 0.36
C TYR A 267 -23.67 26.71 -1.10
N GLN A 268 -23.74 28.01 -1.41
CA GLN A 268 -23.46 28.50 -2.76
C GLN A 268 -22.01 28.18 -3.19
N LYS A 269 -21.04 28.39 -2.31
CA LYS A 269 -19.63 28.01 -2.55
C LYS A 269 -19.48 26.50 -2.76
N ALA A 270 -20.15 25.69 -1.94
CA ALA A 270 -20.13 24.24 -2.07
C ALA A 270 -20.75 23.78 -3.40
N MET A 271 -21.83 24.43 -3.84
CA MET A 271 -22.49 24.15 -5.11
C MET A 271 -21.60 24.50 -6.32
N GLU A 272 -20.94 25.66 -6.29
CA GLU A 272 -19.96 26.05 -7.31
C GLU A 272 -18.78 25.08 -7.36
N ALA A 273 -18.25 24.71 -6.19
CA ALA A 273 -17.18 23.73 -6.07
C ALA A 273 -17.60 22.33 -6.57
N TYR A 274 -18.86 21.92 -6.37
CA TYR A 274 -19.40 20.69 -6.91
C TYR A 274 -19.53 20.75 -8.44
N ASN A 275 -20.09 21.84 -8.98
CA ASN A 275 -20.26 22.02 -10.42
C ASN A 275 -18.91 21.98 -11.17
N ALA A 276 -17.86 22.55 -10.59
CA ALA A 276 -16.50 22.48 -11.14
C ALA A 276 -15.93 21.05 -11.21
N ARG A 277 -16.51 20.10 -10.45
CA ARG A 277 -16.07 18.70 -10.34
C ARG A 277 -16.98 17.71 -11.05
N ALA A 278 -18.22 18.10 -11.35
CA ALA A 278 -19.23 17.22 -11.91
C ALA A 278 -18.75 16.48 -13.17
N GLN A 279 -18.10 17.18 -14.11
CA GLN A 279 -17.55 16.56 -15.31
C GLN A 279 -16.44 15.54 -15.01
N HIS A 280 -15.57 15.82 -14.04
CA HIS A 280 -14.52 14.90 -13.64
C HIS A 280 -15.09 13.65 -12.95
N GLU A 281 -16.09 13.83 -12.07
CA GLU A 281 -16.80 12.72 -11.42
C GLU A 281 -17.53 11.84 -12.43
N GLU A 282 -18.15 12.43 -13.45
CA GLU A 282 -18.78 11.69 -14.54
C GLU A 282 -17.74 10.83 -15.30
N GLN A 283 -16.60 11.41 -15.66
CA GLN A 283 -15.52 10.72 -16.39
C GLN A 283 -14.93 9.52 -15.65
N ILE A 284 -14.77 9.60 -14.32
CA ILE A 284 -14.26 8.47 -13.53
C ILE A 284 -15.35 7.42 -13.22
N SER A 285 -16.63 7.78 -13.35
CA SER A 285 -17.77 6.88 -13.11
C SER A 285 -18.27 6.19 -14.39
N MET A 286 -17.73 6.53 -15.57
CA MET A 286 -18.13 5.92 -16.83
C MET A 286 -17.89 4.41 -16.80
N GLN A 287 -18.93 3.65 -17.17
CA GLN A 287 -18.83 2.21 -17.36
C GLN A 287 -18.25 1.89 -18.74
N ASN A 288 -17.54 0.75 -18.85
CA ASN A 288 -16.95 0.23 -20.10
C ASN A 288 -15.75 1.00 -20.68
N ILE A 289 -15.08 1.84 -19.88
CA ILE A 289 -13.77 2.39 -20.24
C ILE A 289 -12.65 1.44 -19.79
N SER A 290 -11.51 1.49 -20.47
CA SER A 290 -10.34 0.70 -20.06
C SER A 290 -9.73 1.23 -18.76
N ASP A 291 -9.04 0.37 -18.01
CA ASP A 291 -8.33 0.78 -16.78
C ASP A 291 -7.32 1.90 -17.04
N THR A 292 -6.66 1.88 -18.21
CA THR A 292 -5.71 2.92 -18.62
C THR A 292 -6.40 4.27 -18.79
N GLU A 293 -7.55 4.30 -19.44
CA GLU A 293 -8.34 5.53 -19.60
C GLU A 293 -8.88 6.03 -18.25
N LYS A 294 -9.34 5.12 -17.38
CA LYS A 294 -9.84 5.47 -16.05
C LYS A 294 -8.74 6.05 -15.16
N ILE A 295 -7.53 5.47 -15.17
CA ILE A 295 -6.34 6.05 -14.51
C ILE A 295 -6.04 7.44 -15.08
N GLN A 296 -6.09 7.61 -16.40
CA GLN A 296 -5.86 8.92 -17.01
C GLN A 296 -6.89 9.97 -16.57
N ASN A 297 -8.16 9.58 -16.44
CA ASN A 297 -9.22 10.45 -15.92
C ASN A 297 -8.94 10.85 -14.46
N PHE A 298 -8.54 9.90 -13.60
CA PHE A 298 -8.07 10.21 -12.25
C PHE A 298 -6.88 11.17 -12.24
N MET A 299 -5.88 10.97 -13.09
CA MET A 299 -4.71 11.84 -13.17
C MET A 299 -5.06 13.26 -13.62
N ASN A 300 -6.01 13.41 -14.54
CA ASN A 300 -6.51 14.72 -14.96
C ASN A 300 -7.25 15.42 -13.81
N TYR A 301 -8.07 14.68 -13.06
CA TYR A 301 -8.77 15.21 -11.91
C TYR A 301 -7.81 15.56 -10.76
N LEU A 302 -6.78 14.75 -10.51
CA LEU A 302 -5.73 15.05 -9.52
C LEU A 302 -4.97 16.33 -9.88
N LYS A 303 -4.69 16.58 -11.17
CA LYS A 303 -4.09 17.85 -11.62
C LYS A 303 -5.00 19.03 -11.29
N PHE A 304 -6.31 18.90 -11.52
CA PHE A 304 -7.29 19.91 -11.15
C PHE A 304 -7.30 20.15 -9.64
N GLU A 305 -7.44 19.12 -8.80
CA GLU A 305 -7.48 19.29 -7.33
C GLU A 305 -6.16 19.87 -6.78
N LYS A 306 -5.01 19.46 -7.33
CA LYS A 306 -3.70 20.06 -6.99
C LYS A 306 -3.64 21.55 -7.34
N SER A 307 -4.29 21.98 -8.42
CA SER A 307 -4.35 23.39 -8.81
C SER A 307 -5.27 24.23 -7.92
N VAL A 308 -6.33 23.62 -7.38
CA VAL A 308 -7.21 24.23 -6.37
C VAL A 308 -6.48 24.39 -5.04
N GLY A 309 -5.61 23.42 -4.70
CA GLY A 309 -4.68 23.53 -3.58
C GLY A 309 -5.26 23.11 -2.22
N ASP A 310 -6.32 22.30 -2.20
CA ASP A 310 -6.87 21.70 -0.97
C ASP A 310 -6.26 20.31 -0.72
N PRO A 311 -5.36 20.15 0.28
CA PRO A 311 -4.65 18.89 0.49
C PRO A 311 -5.56 17.74 0.91
N ALA A 312 -6.64 18.01 1.66
CA ALA A 312 -7.56 16.97 2.11
C ALA A 312 -8.34 16.37 0.92
N ARG A 313 -8.71 17.20 -0.05
CA ARG A 313 -9.39 16.73 -1.28
C ARG A 313 -8.45 15.96 -2.19
N VAL A 314 -7.21 16.44 -2.34
CA VAL A 314 -6.19 15.72 -3.11
C VAL A 314 -5.93 14.34 -2.50
N GLN A 315 -5.82 14.25 -1.17
CA GLN A 315 -5.70 12.98 -0.45
C GLN A 315 -6.88 12.06 -0.74
N VAL A 316 -8.12 12.51 -0.51
CA VAL A 316 -9.31 11.68 -0.77
C VAL A 316 -9.36 11.19 -2.21
N LEU A 317 -8.98 12.02 -3.19
CA LEU A 317 -8.96 11.61 -4.59
C LEU A 317 -7.87 10.57 -4.89
N TYR A 318 -6.70 10.68 -4.28
CA TYR A 318 -5.68 9.62 -4.35
C TYR A 318 -6.18 8.33 -3.71
N GLU A 319 -6.74 8.39 -2.51
CA GLU A 319 -7.25 7.22 -1.78
C GLU A 319 -8.33 6.48 -2.58
N ARG A 320 -9.19 7.23 -3.30
CA ARG A 320 -10.15 6.66 -4.25
C ARG A 320 -9.47 5.96 -5.42
N ALA A 321 -8.48 6.61 -6.05
CA ALA A 321 -7.75 6.03 -7.17
C ALA A 321 -6.98 4.75 -6.76
N MET A 322 -6.45 4.71 -5.53
CA MET A 322 -5.74 3.54 -4.98
C MET A 322 -6.65 2.37 -4.66
N ALA A 323 -7.90 2.63 -4.25
CA ALA A 323 -8.88 1.58 -4.03
C ALA A 323 -9.22 0.86 -5.35
N ASP A 324 -9.25 1.58 -6.47
CA ASP A 324 -9.49 1.02 -7.80
C ASP A 324 -8.22 0.41 -8.44
N PHE A 325 -7.05 1.05 -8.24
CA PHE A 325 -5.78 0.68 -8.88
C PHE A 325 -4.64 0.47 -7.87
N PRO A 326 -4.76 -0.52 -6.97
CA PRO A 326 -3.85 -0.70 -5.83
C PRO A 326 -2.40 -0.99 -6.23
N ILE A 327 -2.17 -1.59 -7.39
CA ILE A 327 -0.83 -1.96 -7.89
C ILE A 327 -0.20 -0.91 -8.82
N SER A 328 -0.80 0.27 -8.96
CA SER A 328 -0.27 1.33 -9.82
C SER A 328 0.92 2.03 -9.15
N ILE A 329 2.12 1.73 -9.66
CA ILE A 329 3.39 2.28 -9.16
C ILE A 329 3.42 3.80 -9.30
N ASP A 330 2.97 4.33 -10.44
CA ASP A 330 2.99 5.76 -10.73
C ASP A 330 2.09 6.56 -9.79
N LEU A 331 0.91 6.02 -9.45
CA LEU A 331 0.01 6.64 -8.47
C LEU A 331 0.68 6.68 -7.09
N TRP A 332 1.33 5.60 -6.65
CA TRP A 332 1.92 5.55 -5.30
C TRP A 332 3.10 6.50 -5.18
N LEU A 333 3.95 6.55 -6.21
CA LEU A 333 5.07 7.47 -6.25
C LEU A 333 4.62 8.93 -6.31
N ASP A 334 3.61 9.27 -7.13
CA ASP A 334 3.10 10.65 -7.19
C ASP A 334 2.39 11.06 -5.89
N TYR A 335 1.62 10.15 -5.27
CA TYR A 335 0.93 10.41 -4.01
C TYR A 335 1.92 10.64 -2.86
N THR A 336 2.86 9.72 -2.66
CA THR A 336 3.86 9.82 -1.59
C THR A 336 4.73 11.06 -1.75
N ARG A 337 5.20 11.37 -2.98
CA ARG A 337 5.94 12.61 -3.27
C ARG A 337 5.11 13.87 -3.00
N TYR A 338 3.81 13.85 -3.30
CA TYR A 338 2.91 14.96 -2.99
C TYR A 338 2.83 15.19 -1.48
N LEU A 339 2.60 14.13 -0.69
CA LEU A 339 2.51 14.22 0.76
C LEU A 339 3.80 14.70 1.43
N ASP A 340 4.95 14.21 0.96
CA ASP A 340 6.28 14.60 1.44
C ASP A 340 6.53 16.11 1.28
N ARG A 341 5.97 16.71 0.22
CA ARG A 341 6.12 18.14 -0.07
C ARG A 341 5.11 19.01 0.68
N THR A 342 3.88 18.53 0.85
CA THR A 342 2.74 19.38 1.25
C THR A 342 2.34 19.25 2.71
N LEU A 343 2.06 18.03 3.19
CA LEU A 343 1.48 17.84 4.52
C LEU A 343 2.54 17.69 5.62
N LYS A 344 3.67 17.04 5.36
CA LYS A 344 4.73 16.78 6.37
C LYS A 344 4.20 16.25 7.73
N VAL A 345 3.02 15.65 7.74
CA VAL A 345 2.38 15.03 8.89
C VAL A 345 2.90 13.60 9.00
N GLY A 346 3.79 13.35 9.97
CA GLY A 346 4.60 12.13 10.03
C GLY A 346 3.80 10.82 10.14
N ASN A 347 2.69 10.81 10.90
CA ASN A 347 1.82 9.64 11.01
C ASN A 347 1.12 9.29 9.70
N VAL A 348 0.53 10.29 9.02
CA VAL A 348 -0.14 10.07 7.72
C VAL A 348 0.86 9.55 6.68
N LEU A 349 2.05 10.13 6.61
CA LEU A 349 3.11 9.67 5.72
C LEU A 349 3.52 8.22 5.99
N ARG A 350 3.75 7.87 7.25
CA ARG A 350 4.11 6.50 7.65
C ARG A 350 3.04 5.50 7.20
N ASP A 351 1.78 5.83 7.46
CA ASP A 351 0.67 4.92 7.18
C ASP A 351 0.51 4.71 5.65
N VAL A 352 0.65 5.78 4.86
CA VAL A 352 0.61 5.72 3.38
C VAL A 352 1.80 4.94 2.82
N TYR A 353 3.03 5.15 3.31
CA TYR A 353 4.19 4.38 2.85
C TYR A 353 4.12 2.90 3.23
N SER A 354 3.58 2.58 4.42
CA SER A 354 3.32 1.20 4.84
C SER A 354 2.38 0.48 3.87
N ARG A 355 1.31 1.16 3.42
CA ARG A 355 0.38 0.64 2.42
C ARG A 355 1.01 0.54 1.03
N ALA A 356 1.78 1.55 0.61
CA ALA A 356 2.44 1.57 -0.69
C ALA A 356 3.43 0.40 -0.84
N THR A 357 4.22 0.13 0.20
CA THR A 357 5.20 -0.97 0.20
C THR A 357 4.56 -2.36 0.33
N LYS A 358 3.36 -2.47 0.92
CA LYS A 358 2.55 -3.70 0.90
C LYS A 358 1.92 -3.97 -0.48
N ASN A 359 1.52 -2.92 -1.18
CA ASN A 359 0.90 -3.00 -2.51
C ASN A 359 1.90 -3.24 -3.65
N CYS A 360 3.04 -2.55 -3.60
CA CYS A 360 4.09 -2.61 -4.60
C CYS A 360 5.45 -2.95 -3.94
N PRO A 361 5.59 -4.13 -3.31
CA PRO A 361 6.81 -4.51 -2.59
C PRO A 361 8.05 -4.61 -3.48
N TRP A 362 7.88 -4.82 -4.79
CA TRP A 362 8.96 -4.95 -5.78
C TRP A 362 9.55 -3.62 -6.26
N ILE A 363 9.19 -2.48 -5.65
CA ILE A 363 9.70 -1.16 -6.03
C ILE A 363 10.63 -0.62 -4.95
N GLY A 364 11.95 -0.68 -5.20
CA GLY A 364 12.95 -0.22 -4.23
C GLY A 364 12.84 1.26 -3.88
N GLU A 365 12.38 2.12 -4.82
CA GLU A 365 12.21 3.55 -4.56
C GLU A 365 11.21 3.83 -3.43
N LEU A 366 10.10 3.08 -3.33
CA LEU A 366 9.11 3.26 -2.28
C LEU A 366 9.70 2.95 -0.89
N TRP A 367 10.50 1.89 -0.79
CA TRP A 367 11.18 1.50 0.45
C TRP A 367 12.24 2.53 0.87
N VAL A 368 13.03 3.04 -0.08
CA VAL A 368 14.00 4.12 0.16
C VAL A 368 13.28 5.37 0.70
N GLN A 369 12.22 5.81 0.03
CA GLN A 369 11.45 6.97 0.46
C GLN A 369 10.77 6.74 1.83
N TYR A 370 10.28 5.52 2.10
CA TYR A 370 9.70 5.18 3.39
C TYR A 370 10.72 5.33 4.54
N MET A 371 11.92 4.77 4.39
CA MET A 371 12.98 4.94 5.39
C MET A 371 13.37 6.40 5.60
N LEU A 372 13.46 7.19 4.52
CA LEU A 372 13.75 8.63 4.61
C LEU A 372 12.62 9.40 5.31
N SER A 373 11.36 9.02 5.06
CA SER A 373 10.19 9.61 5.73
C SER A 373 10.20 9.33 7.23
N LEU A 374 10.47 8.08 7.63
CA LEU A 374 10.63 7.68 9.03
C LEU A 374 11.77 8.45 9.72
N GLU A 375 12.90 8.62 9.04
CA GLU A 375 14.01 9.41 9.57
C GLU A 375 13.63 10.88 9.78
N ARG A 376 12.96 11.51 8.82
CA ARG A 376 12.44 12.89 8.96
C ARG A 376 11.45 13.01 10.11
N GLY A 377 10.63 11.98 10.31
CA GLY A 377 9.69 11.85 11.42
C GLY A 377 10.34 11.51 12.77
N ARG A 378 11.69 11.38 12.83
CA ARG A 378 12.45 10.97 14.01
C ARG A 378 11.96 9.64 14.62
N ALA A 379 11.55 8.72 13.75
CA ALA A 379 11.16 7.38 14.17
C ALA A 379 12.32 6.67 14.91
N PRO A 380 12.01 5.78 15.86
CA PRO A 380 13.03 5.01 16.56
C PRO A 380 13.81 4.11 15.60
N GLU A 381 15.06 3.83 15.96
CA GLU A 381 15.95 2.98 15.16
C GLU A 381 15.34 1.61 14.84
N LYS A 382 14.72 0.99 15.83
CA LYS A 382 14.05 -0.32 15.69
C LYS A 382 13.01 -0.35 14.56
N GLU A 383 12.30 0.76 14.35
CA GLU A 383 11.28 0.85 13.30
C GLU A 383 11.93 0.95 11.92
N ILE A 384 12.92 1.83 11.75
CA ILE A 384 13.67 1.98 10.48
C ILE A 384 14.38 0.67 10.12
N SER A 385 15.01 0.00 11.10
CA SER A 385 15.66 -1.30 10.89
C SER A 385 14.65 -2.36 10.45
N SER A 386 13.46 -2.41 11.04
CA SER A 386 12.40 -3.36 10.65
C SER A 386 11.96 -3.15 9.20
N VAL A 387 11.79 -1.89 8.77
CA VAL A 387 11.45 -1.57 7.37
C VAL A 387 12.58 -1.95 6.43
N PHE A 388 13.83 -1.70 6.82
CA PHE A 388 15.01 -2.08 6.05
C PHE A 388 15.08 -3.61 5.85
N GLU A 389 14.98 -4.40 6.91
CA GLU A 389 15.04 -5.87 6.82
C GLU A 389 13.89 -6.44 5.98
N LYS A 390 12.68 -5.87 6.10
CA LYS A 390 11.55 -6.24 5.22
C LYS A 390 11.84 -5.94 3.75
N SER A 391 12.43 -4.79 3.45
CA SER A 391 12.77 -4.43 2.06
C SER A 391 13.78 -5.40 1.43
N LEU A 392 14.69 -5.98 2.21
CA LEU A 392 15.66 -6.96 1.71
C LEU A 392 15.03 -8.32 1.38
N GLN A 393 13.85 -8.63 1.92
CA GLN A 393 13.09 -9.85 1.62
C GLN A 393 12.30 -9.72 0.31
N CYS A 394 12.16 -8.51 -0.23
CA CYS A 394 11.48 -8.25 -1.49
C CYS A 394 12.37 -8.60 -2.70
N THR A 395 11.74 -8.88 -3.84
CA THR A 395 12.41 -9.15 -5.12
C THR A 395 12.35 -7.92 -6.02
N PHE A 396 13.43 -7.15 -6.08
CA PHE A 396 13.54 -5.96 -6.95
C PHE A 396 13.99 -6.34 -8.37
N SER A 397 13.72 -5.44 -9.31
CA SER A 397 14.05 -5.67 -10.73
C SER A 397 15.55 -5.56 -10.99
N THR A 398 16.24 -4.69 -10.26
CA THR A 398 17.66 -4.44 -10.44
C THR A 398 18.44 -4.56 -9.13
N ILE A 399 19.69 -5.02 -9.22
CA ILE A 399 20.59 -5.09 -8.05
C ILE A 399 20.93 -3.68 -7.51
N GLU A 400 20.85 -2.65 -8.35
CA GLU A 400 21.09 -1.25 -7.98
C GLU A 400 20.05 -0.73 -6.97
N GLU A 401 18.83 -1.25 -6.98
CA GLU A 401 17.80 -0.92 -5.98
C GLU A 401 18.23 -1.36 -4.57
N TYR A 402 18.79 -2.57 -4.43
CA TYR A 402 19.36 -3.03 -3.16
C TYR A 402 20.53 -2.16 -2.73
N LEU A 403 21.43 -1.78 -3.66
CA LEU A 403 22.52 -0.86 -3.37
C LEU A 403 21.99 0.48 -2.81
N ASN A 404 20.93 1.03 -3.41
CA ASN A 404 20.31 2.27 -2.94
C ASN A 404 19.69 2.12 -1.54
N LEU A 405 19.11 0.96 -1.21
CA LEU A 405 18.61 0.67 0.15
C LEU A 405 19.74 0.65 1.18
N PHE A 406 20.82 -0.09 0.92
CA PHE A 406 21.99 -0.13 1.81
C PHE A 406 22.60 1.26 2.00
N LEU A 407 22.78 2.02 0.91
CA LEU A 407 23.32 3.38 1.00
C LEU A 407 22.39 4.30 1.80
N THR A 408 21.08 4.24 1.57
CA THR A 408 20.08 5.02 2.31
C THR A 408 20.15 4.70 3.80
N ARG A 409 20.23 3.42 4.14
CA ARG A 409 20.35 2.94 5.53
C ARG A 409 21.61 3.49 6.20
N VAL A 410 22.77 3.37 5.55
CA VAL A 410 24.03 3.91 6.08
C VAL A 410 23.99 5.43 6.20
N HIS A 411 23.44 6.14 5.21
CA HIS A 411 23.30 7.59 5.27
C HIS A 411 22.44 8.04 6.47
N GLY A 412 21.33 7.33 6.75
CA GLY A 412 20.48 7.60 7.90
C GLY A 412 21.19 7.35 9.23
N LEU A 413 21.90 6.22 9.37
CA LEU A 413 22.71 5.92 10.55
C LEU A 413 23.78 6.98 10.78
N ARG A 414 24.53 7.34 9.73
CA ARG A 414 25.56 8.38 9.77
C ARG A 414 25.01 9.70 10.29
N ARG A 415 23.91 10.20 9.70
CA ARG A 415 23.30 11.47 10.10
C ARG A 415 22.85 11.45 11.56
N ARG A 416 22.30 10.34 12.02
CA ARG A 416 21.81 10.20 13.40
C ARG A 416 22.94 10.09 14.43
N ILE A 417 24.06 9.46 14.08
CA ILE A 417 25.27 9.44 14.92
C ILE A 417 25.89 10.85 14.99
N GLU A 418 26.01 11.54 13.85
CA GLU A 418 26.56 12.91 13.79
C GLU A 418 25.69 13.94 14.53
N CYS A 419 24.36 13.81 14.47
CA CYS A 419 23.44 14.73 15.13
C CYS A 419 23.24 14.48 16.64
N GLY A 420 24.06 13.61 17.26
CA GLY A 420 23.89 13.02 18.61
C GLY A 420 23.66 13.97 19.79
N GLY A 421 22.51 14.61 19.84
CA GLY A 421 21.90 15.24 21.01
C GLY A 421 20.41 14.89 21.01
N GLU A 422 20.00 14.06 21.97
CA GLU A 422 18.60 13.74 22.30
C GLU A 422 17.87 12.83 21.31
N VAL A 423 17.94 11.52 21.57
CA VAL A 423 16.82 10.67 21.98
C VAL A 423 17.37 9.24 22.06
N ASN A 424 17.49 8.73 23.28
CA ASN A 424 17.74 7.33 23.65
C ASN A 424 18.98 6.65 23.04
N GLY A 425 20.13 6.85 23.68
CA GLY A 425 21.18 5.83 23.85
C GLY A 425 21.79 5.17 22.60
N VAL A 426 23.01 5.58 22.27
CA VAL A 426 24.10 4.74 21.72
C VAL A 426 23.79 4.06 20.37
N LEU A 427 23.58 4.83 19.31
CA LEU A 427 23.92 4.30 17.98
C LEU A 427 25.44 4.25 17.89
N ASP A 428 25.98 3.04 17.91
CA ASP A 428 27.42 2.81 17.78
C ASP A 428 27.80 2.69 16.30
N TYR A 429 29.02 3.11 15.98
CA TYR A 429 29.60 3.00 14.66
C TYR A 429 29.73 1.52 14.21
N SER A 430 29.71 0.56 15.14
CA SER A 430 29.59 -0.87 14.86
C SER A 430 28.40 -1.21 13.95
N LEU A 431 27.25 -0.56 14.12
CA LEU A 431 26.07 -0.82 13.28
C LEU A 431 26.27 -0.38 11.82
N ILE A 432 27.04 0.69 11.59
CA ILE A 432 27.43 1.10 10.24
C ILE A 432 28.34 0.03 9.61
N ARG A 433 29.32 -0.49 10.36
CA ARG A 433 30.20 -1.57 9.91
C ARG A 433 29.43 -2.84 9.57
N GLU A 434 28.50 -3.24 10.42
CA GLU A 434 27.63 -4.40 10.18
C GLU A 434 26.79 -4.22 8.92
N THR A 435 26.20 -3.03 8.73
CA THR A 435 25.40 -2.73 7.53
C THR A 435 26.25 -2.80 6.25
N PHE A 436 27.47 -2.27 6.27
CA PHE A 436 28.38 -2.36 5.13
C PHE A 436 28.88 -3.78 4.86
N GLN A 437 29.18 -4.55 5.92
CA GLN A 437 29.57 -5.94 5.77
C GLN A 437 28.44 -6.75 5.15
N HIS A 438 27.20 -6.57 5.63
CA HIS A 438 26.02 -7.19 5.03
C HIS A 438 25.85 -6.77 3.56
N ALA A 439 26.00 -5.48 3.26
CA ALA A 439 25.94 -4.97 1.88
C ALA A 439 27.01 -5.63 0.98
N SER A 440 28.24 -5.77 1.49
CA SER A 440 29.32 -6.44 0.79
C SER A 440 28.99 -7.89 0.48
N ASP A 441 28.55 -8.65 1.49
CA ASP A 441 28.29 -10.08 1.36
C ASP A 441 27.15 -10.35 0.37
N TYR A 442 26.12 -9.48 0.38
CA TYR A 442 24.97 -9.60 -0.51
C TYR A 442 25.26 -9.09 -1.95
N LEU A 443 25.92 -7.95 -2.11
CA LEU A 443 26.04 -7.27 -3.41
C LEU A 443 27.28 -7.65 -4.21
N SER A 444 28.39 -8.02 -3.55
CA SER A 444 29.67 -8.27 -4.23
C SER A 444 29.63 -9.35 -5.31
N PRO A 445 28.87 -10.47 -5.17
CA PRO A 445 28.76 -11.47 -6.22
C PRO A 445 28.14 -10.93 -7.52
N HIS A 446 27.26 -9.94 -7.42
CA HIS A 446 26.46 -9.41 -8.52
C HIS A 446 27.02 -8.12 -9.12
N LEU A 447 27.74 -7.31 -8.32
CA LEU A 447 28.26 -6.00 -8.70
C LEU A 447 29.78 -5.97 -8.96
N LYS A 448 30.39 -7.12 -9.26
CA LYS A 448 31.84 -7.19 -9.53
C LYS A 448 32.24 -6.26 -10.68
N ASN A 449 33.32 -5.49 -10.46
CA ASN A 449 33.85 -4.51 -11.44
C ASN A 449 32.87 -3.39 -11.85
N THR A 450 31.83 -3.12 -11.07
CA THR A 450 30.88 -2.03 -11.34
C THR A 450 31.22 -0.77 -10.53
N ASP A 451 30.81 0.39 -11.05
CA ASP A 451 30.91 1.68 -10.34
C ASP A 451 30.08 1.69 -9.03
N GLY A 452 28.94 0.99 -9.02
CA GLY A 452 28.10 0.88 -7.82
C GLY A 452 28.82 0.27 -6.62
N LEU A 453 29.61 -0.79 -6.84
CA LEU A 453 30.42 -1.42 -5.79
C LEU A 453 31.56 -0.50 -5.33
N LEU A 454 32.22 0.17 -6.27
CA LEU A 454 33.24 1.17 -5.96
C LEU A 454 32.68 2.29 -5.08
N ARG A 455 31.51 2.84 -5.44
CA ARG A 455 30.82 3.89 -4.68
C ARG A 455 30.53 3.45 -3.24
N LEU A 456 30.07 2.21 -3.04
CA LEU A 456 29.80 1.64 -1.72
C LEU A 456 31.07 1.56 -0.87
N TYR A 457 32.13 0.94 -1.39
CA TYR A 457 33.37 0.72 -0.66
C TYR A 457 34.16 2.02 -0.41
N ALA A 458 34.18 2.92 -1.39
CA ALA A 458 34.78 4.24 -1.23
C ALA A 458 34.05 5.04 -0.15
N TYR A 459 32.71 4.93 -0.08
CA TYR A 459 31.95 5.55 1.00
C TYR A 459 32.24 4.91 2.35
N TRP A 460 32.33 3.58 2.44
CA TRP A 460 32.72 2.87 3.65
C TRP A 460 34.10 3.33 4.17
N ALA A 461 35.13 3.33 3.32
CA ALA A 461 36.46 3.77 3.72
C ALA A 461 36.49 5.22 4.22
N ARG A 462 35.75 6.13 3.57
CA ARG A 462 35.59 7.52 4.04
C ARG A 462 34.95 7.61 5.43
N LEU A 463 33.94 6.77 5.72
CA LEU A 463 33.31 6.75 7.05
C LEU A 463 34.22 6.14 8.13
N GLU A 464 35.02 5.13 7.79
CA GLU A 464 36.03 4.58 8.71
C GLU A 464 37.05 5.64 9.12
N MET A 465 37.45 6.51 8.18
CA MET A 465 38.37 7.60 8.48
C MET A 465 37.70 8.72 9.28
N ASN A 466 36.52 9.18 8.87
CA ASN A 466 35.90 10.39 9.42
C ASN A 466 35.19 10.13 10.77
N LEU A 467 34.42 9.05 10.86
CA LEU A 467 33.65 8.71 12.06
C LEU A 467 34.33 7.63 12.89
N GLY A 468 34.80 6.56 12.24
CA GLY A 468 35.49 5.45 12.92
C GLY A 468 36.89 5.81 13.44
N LYS A 469 37.53 6.82 12.85
CA LYS A 469 38.94 7.22 13.08
C LYS A 469 39.91 6.04 13.00
N ASP A 470 39.63 5.06 12.15
CA ASP A 470 40.40 3.83 12.01
C ASP A 470 40.95 3.69 10.57
N LEU A 471 42.19 4.17 10.38
CA LEU A 471 42.90 4.07 9.12
C LEU A 471 43.17 2.62 8.70
N VAL A 472 43.41 1.72 9.67
CA VAL A 472 43.71 0.31 9.37
C VAL A 472 42.46 -0.37 8.82
N ALA A 473 41.29 -0.08 9.39
CA ALA A 473 40.01 -0.53 8.85
C ALA A 473 39.77 0.04 7.45
N ALA A 474 39.99 1.35 7.23
CA ALA A 474 39.83 1.97 5.91
C ALA A 474 40.70 1.31 4.83
N ARG A 475 41.98 1.02 5.14
CA ARG A 475 42.88 0.27 4.26
C ARG A 475 42.37 -1.14 3.97
N ARG A 476 41.86 -1.85 4.98
CA ARG A 476 41.28 -3.20 4.81
C ARG A 476 40.07 -3.20 3.87
N VAL A 477 39.23 -2.17 3.94
CA VAL A 477 38.08 -1.99 3.04
C VAL A 477 38.56 -1.87 1.59
N TRP A 478 39.54 -1.02 1.31
CA TRP A 478 40.12 -0.90 -0.04
C TRP A 478 40.81 -2.17 -0.53
N GLU A 479 41.60 -2.83 0.32
CA GLU A 479 42.23 -4.11 -0.03
C GLU A 479 41.18 -5.20 -0.32
N SER A 480 40.05 -5.20 0.39
CA SER A 480 38.93 -6.09 0.08
C SER A 480 38.31 -5.77 -1.28
N LEU A 481 38.07 -4.49 -1.57
CA LEU A 481 37.56 -4.06 -2.88
C LEU A 481 38.52 -4.48 -4.01
N LEU A 482 39.84 -4.32 -3.85
CA LEU A 482 40.81 -4.70 -4.88
C LEU A 482 40.86 -6.21 -5.13
N LYS A 483 40.48 -7.05 -4.17
CA LYS A 483 40.33 -8.50 -4.42
C LYS A 483 39.15 -8.80 -5.33
N ILE A 484 38.08 -8.02 -5.24
CA ILE A 484 36.85 -8.20 -6.01
C ILE A 484 36.94 -7.50 -7.36
N SER A 485 37.33 -6.22 -7.34
CA SER A 485 37.32 -5.28 -8.47
C SER A 485 38.73 -4.78 -8.87
N GLY A 486 39.76 -5.59 -8.67
CA GLY A 486 41.14 -5.19 -8.98
C GLY A 486 41.46 -4.96 -10.46
N SER A 487 40.53 -5.29 -11.37
CA SER A 487 40.60 -4.97 -12.81
C SER A 487 40.03 -3.59 -13.16
N THR A 488 39.41 -2.90 -12.21
CA THR A 488 38.85 -1.55 -12.39
C THR A 488 39.87 -0.53 -11.95
N LEU A 489 40.30 0.37 -12.84
CA LEU A 489 41.33 1.37 -12.55
C LEU A 489 40.89 2.34 -11.44
N GLU A 490 39.62 2.71 -11.47
CA GLU A 490 38.98 3.65 -10.57
C GLU A 490 39.04 3.18 -9.11
N ALA A 491 39.05 1.85 -8.89
CA ALA A 491 39.24 1.28 -7.56
C ALA A 491 40.67 1.51 -7.01
N TRP A 492 41.68 1.45 -7.87
CA TRP A 492 43.06 1.78 -7.49
C TRP A 492 43.24 3.28 -7.28
N GLN A 493 42.71 4.09 -8.18
CA GLN A 493 42.75 5.56 -8.07
C GLN A 493 42.10 6.03 -6.78
N GLY A 494 40.95 5.47 -6.40
CA GLY A 494 40.28 5.79 -5.13
C GLY A 494 41.13 5.46 -3.90
N PHE A 495 41.81 4.31 -3.89
CA PHE A 495 42.69 3.94 -2.77
C PHE A 495 43.92 4.86 -2.68
N ILE A 496 44.52 5.17 -3.83
CA ILE A 496 45.66 6.10 -3.91
C ILE A 496 45.26 7.49 -3.43
N ALA A 497 44.10 8.00 -3.86
CA ALA A 497 43.59 9.30 -3.46
C ALA A 497 43.42 9.38 -1.93
N MET A 498 42.84 8.34 -1.31
CA MET A 498 42.70 8.27 0.14
C MET A 498 44.04 8.37 0.89
N GLU A 499 45.06 7.62 0.46
CA GLU A 499 46.38 7.67 1.10
C GLU A 499 47.10 9.00 0.87
N THR A 500 46.93 9.59 -0.32
CA THR A 500 47.53 10.88 -0.67
C THR A 500 46.90 12.02 0.13
N GLU A 501 45.56 12.07 0.23
CA GLU A 501 44.82 13.04 1.04
C GLU A 501 45.14 12.92 2.53
N SER A 502 45.46 11.71 3.00
CA SER A 502 45.90 11.45 4.38
C SER A 502 47.37 11.82 4.63
N GLY A 503 48.13 12.18 3.59
CA GLY A 503 49.56 12.48 3.68
C GLY A 503 50.48 11.26 3.74
N HIS A 504 49.99 10.04 3.50
CA HIS A 504 50.78 8.80 3.54
C HIS A 504 51.43 8.48 2.19
N ILE A 505 52.33 9.37 1.76
CA ILE A 505 52.97 9.34 0.42
C ILE A 505 53.74 8.02 0.16
N SER A 506 54.36 7.42 1.17
CA SER A 506 55.08 6.14 1.02
C SER A 506 54.14 4.98 0.65
N GLU A 507 52.96 4.93 1.26
CA GLU A 507 51.96 3.91 1.00
C GLU A 507 51.28 4.15 -0.35
N ALA A 508 50.93 5.40 -0.66
CA ALA A 508 50.41 5.78 -1.98
C ALA A 508 51.36 5.34 -3.11
N ARG A 509 52.67 5.57 -2.95
CA ARG A 509 53.71 5.11 -3.90
C ARG A 509 53.75 3.58 -4.04
N SER A 510 53.60 2.85 -2.92
CA SER A 510 53.54 1.38 -2.94
C SER A 510 52.33 0.87 -3.73
N ILE A 511 51.18 1.53 -3.57
CA ILE A 511 49.95 1.20 -4.30
C ILE A 511 50.11 1.52 -5.80
N TYR A 512 50.72 2.64 -6.18
CA TYR A 512 51.05 2.93 -7.59
C TYR A 512 51.90 1.83 -8.23
N LYS A 513 52.95 1.36 -7.54
CA LYS A 513 53.79 0.26 -8.03
C LYS A 513 53.02 -1.05 -8.20
N ARG A 514 52.09 -1.36 -7.28
CA ARG A 514 51.20 -2.53 -7.37
C ARG A 514 50.19 -2.39 -8.51
N CYS A 515 49.60 -1.21 -8.66
CA CYS A 515 48.64 -0.89 -9.71
C CYS A 515 49.27 -0.99 -11.11
N PHE A 516 50.48 -0.44 -11.28
CA PHE A 516 51.25 -0.51 -12.53
C PHE A 516 51.54 -1.95 -13.00
N SER A 517 51.59 -2.91 -12.07
CA SER A 517 51.77 -4.33 -12.41
C SER A 517 50.50 -4.97 -13.01
N LYS A 518 49.37 -4.26 -13.04
CA LYS A 518 48.09 -4.69 -13.63
C LYS A 518 47.92 -4.06 -15.02
N ARG A 519 47.20 -4.77 -15.89
CA ARG A 519 46.76 -4.25 -17.20
C ARG A 519 45.29 -3.89 -17.13
N PHE A 520 44.96 -2.69 -17.59
CA PHE A 520 43.60 -2.16 -17.65
C PHE A 520 43.17 -2.05 -19.12
N PRO A 521 41.88 -2.20 -19.42
CA PRO A 521 41.37 -2.04 -20.78
C PRO A 521 41.42 -0.56 -21.23
N GLY A 522 41.50 -0.33 -22.54
CA GLY A 522 41.48 1.01 -23.13
C GLY A 522 42.68 1.86 -22.73
N THR A 523 42.44 3.15 -22.45
CA THR A 523 43.48 4.11 -22.02
C THR A 523 43.88 3.95 -20.55
N GLY A 524 43.22 3.08 -19.78
CA GLY A 524 43.43 3.03 -18.32
C GLY A 524 44.86 2.72 -17.89
N SER A 525 45.60 1.94 -18.69
CA SER A 525 47.02 1.67 -18.43
C SER A 525 47.95 2.82 -18.79
N GLU A 526 47.56 3.70 -19.71
CA GLU A 526 48.26 4.96 -20.01
C GLU A 526 47.92 6.01 -18.94
N ASP A 527 46.65 6.10 -18.54
CA ASP A 527 46.15 7.02 -17.52
C ASP A 527 46.85 6.81 -16.16
N ILE A 528 47.08 5.55 -15.75
CA ILE A 528 47.84 5.26 -14.51
C ILE A 528 49.31 5.65 -14.62
N CYS A 529 49.93 5.53 -15.80
CA CYS A 529 51.33 5.93 -16.02
C CYS A 529 51.47 7.45 -15.86
N HIS A 530 50.60 8.21 -16.52
CA HIS A 530 50.59 9.67 -16.37
C HIS A 530 50.27 10.10 -14.94
N SER A 531 49.32 9.42 -14.28
CA SER A 531 48.98 9.69 -12.88
C SER A 531 50.16 9.41 -11.94
N TRP A 532 50.92 8.33 -12.16
CA TRP A 532 52.09 8.01 -11.33
C TRP A 532 53.23 9.01 -11.53
N LEU A 533 53.51 9.42 -12.78
CA LEU A 533 54.52 10.45 -13.06
C LEU A 533 54.17 11.76 -12.36
N ARG A 534 52.91 12.21 -12.52
CA ARG A 534 52.42 13.42 -11.85
C ARG A 534 52.53 13.33 -10.32
N PHE A 535 52.24 12.17 -9.74
CA PHE A 535 52.39 11.96 -8.30
C PHE A 535 53.85 12.09 -7.83
N GLU A 536 54.81 11.56 -8.59
CA GLU A 536 56.24 11.71 -8.24
C GLU A 536 56.76 13.13 -8.50
N GLU A 537 56.18 13.88 -9.45
CA GLU A 537 56.47 15.32 -9.63
C GLU A 537 55.99 16.14 -8.43
N GLU A 538 54.79 15.85 -7.92
CA GLU A 538 54.17 16.63 -6.83
C GLU A 538 54.72 16.24 -5.44
N PHE A 539 55.04 14.97 -5.19
CA PHE A 539 55.36 14.45 -3.86
C PHE A 539 56.65 13.61 -3.78
N GLY A 540 57.32 13.37 -4.91
CA GLY A 540 58.50 12.52 -5.00
C GLY A 540 59.83 13.26 -4.86
N THR A 541 60.91 12.48 -4.78
CA THR A 541 62.27 12.98 -5.00
C THR A 541 62.63 12.81 -6.48
N LEU A 542 63.64 13.55 -6.96
CA LEU A 542 64.12 13.43 -8.34
C LEU A 542 64.48 11.97 -8.69
N GLU A 543 65.12 11.24 -7.78
CA GLU A 543 65.45 9.82 -7.96
C GLU A 543 64.21 8.92 -8.11
N ALA A 544 63.12 9.22 -7.38
CA ALA A 544 61.87 8.48 -7.49
C ALA A 544 61.13 8.77 -8.81
N PHE A 545 61.20 10.03 -9.27
CA PHE A 545 60.67 10.45 -10.56
C PHE A 545 61.43 9.81 -11.72
N ASP A 546 62.76 9.83 -11.70
CA ASP A 546 63.61 9.17 -12.71
C ASP A 546 63.33 7.66 -12.78
N HIS A 547 63.13 7.02 -11.62
CA HIS A 547 62.75 5.61 -11.56
C HIS A 547 61.36 5.35 -12.17
N ALA A 548 60.39 6.23 -11.94
CA ALA A 548 59.05 6.12 -12.52
C ALA A 548 59.09 6.31 -14.04
N ILE A 549 59.84 7.29 -14.57
CA ILE A 549 60.07 7.46 -16.01
C ILE A 549 60.65 6.20 -16.63
N GLN A 550 61.74 5.68 -16.06
CA GLN A 550 62.39 4.47 -16.56
C GLN A 550 61.42 3.27 -16.61
N LYS A 551 60.52 3.18 -15.63
CA LYS A 551 59.50 2.12 -15.55
C LYS A 551 58.37 2.31 -16.55
N VAL A 552 57.96 3.55 -16.83
CA VAL A 552 56.88 3.87 -17.78
C VAL A 552 57.35 3.74 -19.23
N GLU A 553 58.61 4.12 -19.55
CA GLU A 553 59.15 4.07 -20.92
C GLU A 553 59.39 2.64 -21.45
N GLN A 554 59.69 1.67 -20.58
CA GLN A 554 59.85 0.26 -20.99
C GLN A 554 58.57 -0.37 -21.58
N PRO A 555 57.37 -0.20 -20.99
CA PRO A 555 56.10 -0.61 -21.58
C PRO A 555 55.79 0.09 -22.91
N TYR A 556 55.98 1.41 -23.06
CA TYR A 556 55.65 2.12 -24.31
C TYR A 556 56.35 1.51 -25.54
N SER A 557 57.58 1.04 -25.35
CA SER A 557 58.35 0.35 -26.40
C SER A 557 57.76 -1.02 -26.79
N SER A 558 57.12 -1.73 -25.85
CA SER A 558 56.51 -3.06 -26.10
C SER A 558 55.02 -3.01 -26.44
N TRP A 559 54.31 -1.96 -26.02
CA TRP A 559 52.87 -1.77 -26.28
C TRP A 559 52.66 -1.15 -27.66
N GLY A 560 53.54 -0.23 -28.08
CA GLY A 560 53.57 0.28 -29.45
C GLY A 560 53.91 -0.80 -30.49
N LEU A 561 54.68 -1.83 -30.12
CA LEU A 561 54.96 -2.99 -31.00
C LEU A 561 53.75 -3.93 -31.13
N LEU A 562 52.95 -4.12 -30.07
CA LEU A 562 51.76 -4.97 -30.09
C LEU A 562 50.56 -4.34 -30.80
N GLU A 563 50.37 -3.01 -30.71
CA GLU A 563 49.33 -2.31 -31.49
C GLU A 563 49.64 -2.31 -33.00
N LEU A 564 50.92 -2.31 -33.38
CA LEU A 564 51.35 -2.46 -34.77
C LEU A 564 51.12 -3.89 -35.30
N GLU A 565 51.27 -4.92 -34.46
CA GLU A 565 50.94 -6.30 -34.83
C GLU A 565 49.42 -6.55 -34.95
N GLN A 566 48.58 -5.92 -34.11
CA GLN A 566 47.12 -6.08 -34.21
C GLN A 566 46.47 -5.28 -35.33
N ARG A 567 47.07 -4.17 -35.78
CA ARG A 567 46.60 -3.44 -36.98
C ARG A 567 47.14 -4.00 -38.30
N GLY A 568 48.07 -4.96 -38.24
CA GLY A 568 48.71 -5.58 -39.41
C GLY A 568 48.30 -7.03 -39.70
N GLY A 569 47.30 -7.58 -38.99
CA GLY A 569 46.82 -8.96 -39.14
C GLY A 569 45.46 -9.06 -39.82
#